data_AF-A0A956BNH1-F1
#
_entry.id   AF-A0A956BNH1-F1
#
_cell.length_a   1.000
_cell.length_b   1.000
_cell.length_c   1.000
_cell.angle_alpha   90.00
_cell.angle_beta   90.00
_cell.angle_gamma   90.00
#
_symmetry.space_group_name_H-M   'P 1'
#
loop_
_entity.id
_entity.type
_entity.pdbx_description
1 polymer ?
#
loop_
_entity_poly.entity_id
_entity_poly.type
_entity_poly.pdbx_seq_one_letter_code
_entity_poly.pdbx_strand_id
1 'polypeptide(L)'
;PGEVVVLQADPDFQPISVHWTQTTGPTAWLDGARELTLSVEPTEPGHCVFEVEVEAPSGEIVTAAAHVVVLAPAGAPRGCGCAGGSGGYGPVGLILALLVACGSRRRSLSSP
;
A
#
# COMPACT_ATOMS: atom_id res chain seq x y z
N PRO A 1 2.81 17.51 4.42
CA PRO A 1 1.54 16.74 4.39
C PRO A 1 1.93 15.28 4.23
N GLY A 2 1.53 14.42 5.16
CA GLY A 2 1.86 13.00 5.13
C GLY A 2 1.28 12.35 3.87
N GLU A 3 2.03 11.44 3.27
CA GLU A 3 1.51 10.62 2.17
C GLU A 3 0.44 9.69 2.72
N VAL A 4 -0.73 9.64 2.08
CA VAL A 4 -1.78 8.68 2.45
C VAL A 4 -1.33 7.30 1.98
N VAL A 5 -1.15 6.38 2.92
CA VAL A 5 -0.77 5.00 2.67
C VAL A 5 -2.01 4.13 2.74
N VAL A 6 -2.31 3.41 1.65
CA VAL A 6 -3.45 2.48 1.60
C VAL A 6 -2.94 1.06 1.83
N LEU A 7 -3.46 0.41 2.86
CA LEU A 7 -3.23 -0.99 3.18
C LEU A 7 -4.48 -1.78 2.80
N GLN A 8 -4.29 -2.95 2.18
CA GLN A 8 -5.41 -3.80 1.76
C GLN A 8 -5.18 -5.24 2.22
N ALA A 9 -6.17 -5.80 2.90
CA ALA A 9 -6.24 -7.22 3.22
C ALA A 9 -6.68 -8.04 1.99
N ASP A 10 -6.55 -9.36 2.06
CA ASP A 10 -6.79 -10.25 0.93
C ASP A 10 -8.23 -10.09 0.37
N PRO A 11 -8.42 -9.60 -0.87
CA PRO A 11 -9.74 -9.25 -1.39
C PRO A 11 -10.60 -10.48 -1.72
N ASP A 12 -9.97 -11.65 -1.92
CA ASP A 12 -10.66 -12.92 -2.11
C ASP A 12 -11.22 -13.47 -0.79
N PHE A 13 -10.73 -12.96 0.34
CA PHE A 13 -11.25 -13.31 1.66
C PHE A 13 -12.50 -12.48 1.99
N GLN A 14 -13.53 -13.15 2.51
CA GLN A 14 -14.79 -12.52 2.94
C GLN A 14 -14.94 -12.65 4.45
N PRO A 15 -14.21 -11.85 5.24
CA PRO A 15 -14.25 -11.92 6.70
C PRO A 15 -15.59 -11.41 7.25
N ILE A 16 -15.97 -11.94 8.41
CA ILE A 16 -17.12 -11.44 9.18
C ILE A 16 -16.75 -10.26 10.07
N SER A 17 -15.46 -10.10 10.39
CA SER A 17 -14.94 -8.96 11.14
C SER A 17 -13.51 -8.65 10.73
N VAL A 18 -13.18 -7.37 10.70
CA VAL A 18 -11.84 -6.86 10.43
C VAL A 18 -11.50 -5.83 11.49
N HIS A 19 -10.29 -5.89 12.01
CA HIS A 19 -9.79 -4.94 12.98
C HIS A 19 -8.34 -4.56 12.71
N TRP A 20 -8.12 -3.29 12.38
CA TRP A 20 -6.79 -2.73 12.25
C TRP A 20 -6.39 -1.99 13.51
N THR A 21 -5.19 -2.30 14.01
CA THR A 21 -4.63 -1.67 15.20
C THR A 21 -3.21 -1.21 14.92
N GLN A 22 -2.90 0.05 15.26
CA GLN A 22 -1.52 0.52 15.25
C GLN A 22 -0.82 0.03 16.53
N THR A 23 0.21 -0.78 16.38
CA THR A 23 0.97 -1.35 17.51
C THR A 23 2.26 -0.59 17.79
N THR A 24 2.80 0.13 16.81
CA THR A 24 4.06 0.88 16.95
C THR A 24 4.09 2.10 16.03
N GLY A 25 4.84 3.13 16.46
CA GLY A 25 5.13 4.32 15.67
C GLY A 25 4.37 5.57 16.11
N PRO A 26 4.59 6.71 15.43
CA PRO A 26 3.84 7.94 15.65
C PRO A 26 2.36 7.75 15.32
N THR A 27 1.47 8.41 16.08
CA THR A 27 0.02 8.32 15.86
C THR A 27 -0.33 8.73 14.44
N ALA A 28 -0.88 7.78 13.69
CA ALA A 28 -1.45 8.02 12.38
C ALA A 28 -2.98 8.14 12.47
N TRP A 29 -3.59 8.87 11.55
CA TRP A 29 -5.02 8.81 11.35
C TRP A 29 -5.36 7.53 10.59
N LEU A 30 -6.31 6.74 11.11
CA LEU A 30 -6.78 5.50 10.48
C LEU A 30 -8.21 5.70 10.00
N ASP A 31 -8.42 5.61 8.70
CA ASP A 31 -9.74 5.61 8.06
C ASP A 31 -10.02 4.22 7.48
N GLY A 32 -11.18 3.63 7.81
CA GLY A 32 -11.48 2.24 7.42
C GLY A 32 -10.83 1.17 8.33
N ALA A 33 -10.58 1.46 9.61
CA ALA A 33 -9.98 0.50 10.56
C ALA A 33 -10.80 -0.79 10.79
N ARG A 34 -12.01 -0.88 10.25
CA ARG A 34 -12.89 -2.06 10.27
C ARG A 34 -13.23 -2.58 8.87
N GLU A 35 -12.49 -2.14 7.86
CA GLU A 35 -12.68 -2.49 6.47
C GLU A 35 -11.48 -3.30 5.96
N LEU A 36 -11.68 -4.00 4.84
CA LEU A 36 -10.60 -4.69 4.12
C LEU A 36 -9.53 -3.70 3.61
N THR A 37 -9.92 -2.46 3.37
CA THR A 37 -9.05 -1.37 2.94
C THR A 37 -8.91 -0.36 4.06
N LEU A 38 -7.69 -0.17 4.54
CA LEU A 38 -7.33 0.83 5.55
C LEU A 38 -6.56 1.96 4.87
N SER A 39 -7.03 3.19 5.02
CA SER A 39 -6.28 4.39 4.65
C SER A 39 -5.61 4.97 5.88
N VAL A 40 -4.30 5.10 5.83
CA VAL A 40 -3.46 5.62 6.90
C VAL A 40 -2.90 6.97 6.48
N GLU A 41 -3.11 8.00 7.29
CA GLU A 41 -2.46 9.29 7.12
C GLU A 41 -1.50 9.55 8.29
N PRO A 42 -0.19 9.36 8.10
CA PRO A 42 0.80 9.61 9.14
C PRO A 42 0.94 11.10 9.43
N THR A 43 0.89 11.49 10.70
CA THR A 43 1.09 12.88 11.12
C THR A 43 2.56 13.29 11.06
N GLU A 44 3.46 12.33 11.29
CA GLU A 44 4.90 12.53 11.38
C GLU A 44 5.65 11.42 10.62
N PRO A 45 6.83 11.72 10.06
CA PRO A 45 7.68 10.71 9.45
C PRO A 45 8.24 9.75 10.52
N GLY A 46 8.17 8.45 10.25
CA GLY A 46 8.57 7.42 11.19
C GLY A 46 8.26 6.01 10.68
N HIS A 47 8.73 5.00 11.42
CA HIS A 47 8.36 3.61 11.18
C HIS A 47 7.11 3.28 12.00
N CYS A 48 6.05 2.88 11.32
CA CYS A 48 4.80 2.46 11.92
C CYS A 48 4.54 0.98 11.63
N VAL A 49 3.99 0.28 12.62
CA VAL A 49 3.56 -1.11 12.47
C VAL A 49 2.07 -1.16 12.73
N PHE A 50 1.35 -1.77 11.79
CA PHE A 50 -0.08 -1.98 11.85
C PHE A 50 -0.35 -3.47 11.85
N GLU A 51 -1.16 -3.92 12.78
CA GLU A 51 -1.63 -5.29 12.87
C GLU A 51 -3.09 -5.34 12.42
N VAL A 52 -3.41 -6.29 11.55
CA VAL A 52 -4.77 -6.60 11.15
C VAL A 52 -5.17 -7.95 11.69
N GLU A 53 -6.31 -7.99 12.35
CA GLU A 53 -7.01 -9.19 12.74
C GLU A 53 -8.25 -9.34 11.86
N VAL A 54 -8.37 -10.48 11.17
CA VAL A 54 -9.54 -10.82 10.37
C VAL A 54 -10.17 -12.11 10.89
N GLU A 55 -11.49 -12.08 11.07
CA GLU A 55 -12.25 -13.26 11.49
C GLU A 55 -12.99 -13.83 10.26
N ALA A 56 -12.73 -15.10 9.97
CA ALA A 56 -13.39 -15.86 8.92
C ALA A 56 -14.82 -16.23 9.33
N PRO A 57 -15.75 -16.43 8.37
CA PRO A 57 -17.06 -17.00 8.65
C PRO A 57 -17.00 -18.43 9.21
N SER A 58 -15.87 -19.12 9.07
CA SER A 58 -15.60 -20.41 9.71
C SER A 58 -15.29 -20.30 11.22
N GLY A 59 -15.11 -19.08 11.75
CA GLY A 59 -14.64 -18.81 13.11
C GLY A 59 -13.10 -18.87 13.25
N GLU A 60 -12.37 -18.96 12.15
CA GLU A 60 -10.91 -18.88 12.14
C GLU A 60 -10.46 -17.42 12.23
N ILE A 61 -9.55 -17.11 13.15
CA ILE A 61 -8.97 -15.77 13.29
C ILE A 61 -7.58 -15.80 12.66
N VAL A 62 -7.35 -14.91 11.70
CA VAL A 62 -6.07 -14.73 11.02
C VAL A 62 -5.53 -13.36 11.36
N THR A 63 -4.30 -13.32 11.85
CA THR A 63 -3.58 -12.07 12.19
C THR A 63 -2.45 -11.83 11.19
N ALA A 64 -2.29 -10.61 10.71
CA ALA A 64 -1.19 -10.21 9.84
C ALA A 64 -0.60 -8.85 10.26
N ALA A 65 0.71 -8.68 10.08
CA ALA A 65 1.41 -7.44 10.39
C ALA A 65 1.87 -6.75 9.11
N ALA A 66 1.56 -5.46 9.00
CA ALA A 66 1.99 -4.55 7.93
C ALA A 66 2.97 -3.51 8.48
N HIS A 67 4.12 -3.39 7.82
CA HIS A 67 5.16 -2.42 8.17
C HIS A 67 5.12 -1.25 7.19
N VAL A 68 4.96 -0.03 7.71
CA VAL A 68 4.92 1.20 6.91
C VAL A 68 6.07 2.09 7.34
N VAL A 69 6.95 2.43 6.40
CA VAL A 69 8.04 3.38 6.61
C VAL A 69 7.67 4.69 5.95
N VAL A 70 7.41 5.72 6.75
CA VAL A 70 7.10 7.06 6.26
C VAL A 70 8.39 7.86 6.21
N LEU A 71 8.86 8.16 5.00
CA LEU A 71 10.06 8.96 4.81
C LEU A 71 9.72 10.44 5.02
N ALA A 72 10.56 11.14 5.78
CA ALA A 72 10.49 12.60 5.82
C ALA A 72 10.72 13.14 4.39
N PRO A 73 9.99 14.18 3.95
CA PRO A 73 10.29 14.83 2.69
C PRO A 73 11.76 15.25 2.74
N ALA A 74 12.56 14.74 1.80
CA ALA A 74 13.98 15.05 1.72
C ALA A 74 14.11 16.57 1.75
N GLY A 75 14.79 17.08 2.78
CA GLY A 75 14.89 18.51 3.02
C GLY A 75 15.28 19.23 1.74
N ALA A 76 14.48 20.23 1.35
CA ALA A 76 14.85 21.15 0.27
C ALA A 76 16.31 21.57 0.49
N PRO A 77 17.19 21.51 -0.53
CA PRO A 77 18.57 21.95 -0.36
C PRO A 77 18.54 23.39 0.13
N ARG A 78 18.98 23.62 1.37
CA ARG A 78 19.21 24.96 1.88
C ARG A 78 20.41 25.53 1.12
N GLY A 79 20.12 26.32 0.09
CA GLY A 79 20.96 27.44 -0.32
C GLY A 79 21.46 27.45 -1.77
N CYS A 80 21.12 28.56 -2.44
CA CYS A 80 21.79 29.22 -3.59
C CYS A 80 21.92 28.41 -4.90
N GLY A 81 21.61 28.89 -6.10
CA GLY A 81 21.32 30.22 -6.64
C GLY A 81 21.53 30.12 -8.16
N CYS A 82 20.62 30.70 -8.94
CA CYS A 82 20.70 31.02 -10.38
C CYS A 82 21.59 30.17 -11.32
N ALA A 83 20.98 29.32 -12.15
CA ALA A 83 21.27 29.11 -13.59
C ALA A 83 20.34 27.98 -14.06
N GLY A 84 19.29 28.22 -14.85
CA GLY A 84 19.38 28.55 -16.26
C GLY A 84 19.16 27.26 -17.07
N GLY A 85 18.10 27.21 -17.88
CA GLY A 85 17.94 26.12 -18.85
C GLY A 85 16.49 25.67 -19.06
N SER A 86 15.77 26.43 -19.88
CA SER A 86 14.59 25.99 -20.60
C SER A 86 14.88 24.66 -21.34
N GLY A 87 13.99 23.67 -21.25
CA GLY A 87 14.11 22.51 -22.14
C GLY A 87 13.16 21.37 -21.84
N GLY A 88 12.18 21.18 -22.72
CA GLY A 88 11.70 19.84 -23.04
C GLY A 88 10.29 19.52 -22.57
N TYR A 89 9.31 19.92 -23.37
CA TYR A 89 8.11 19.10 -23.53
C TYR A 89 8.54 17.75 -24.13
N GLY A 90 8.37 16.66 -23.38
CA GLY A 90 8.59 15.29 -23.84
C GLY A 90 7.43 14.42 -23.32
N PRO A 91 6.72 13.70 -24.21
CA PRO A 91 5.41 13.14 -23.90
C PRO A 91 5.48 11.96 -22.93
N VAL A 92 4.43 11.85 -22.12
CA VAL A 92 4.09 10.77 -21.19
C VAL A 92 4.32 9.40 -21.86
N GLY A 93 5.48 8.81 -21.59
CA GLY A 93 5.92 7.52 -22.10
C GLY A 93 5.57 6.39 -21.14
N LEU A 94 4.46 5.71 -21.43
CA LEU A 94 4.34 4.25 -21.47
C LEU A 94 5.02 3.45 -20.33
N ILE A 95 4.32 3.25 -19.21
CA ILE A 95 4.62 2.14 -18.28
C ILE A 95 3.70 0.98 -18.65
N LEU A 96 4.16 0.11 -19.55
CA LEU A 96 3.54 -1.21 -19.76
C LEU A 96 4.13 -2.16 -18.71
N ALA A 97 3.37 -2.40 -17.65
CA ALA A 97 3.70 -3.38 -16.62
C ALA A 97 3.71 -4.80 -17.23
N LEU A 98 4.89 -5.41 -17.29
CA LEU A 98 5.07 -6.83 -17.58
C LEU A 98 4.68 -7.63 -16.33
N LEU A 99 3.42 -8.04 -16.23
CA LEU A 99 3.02 -9.08 -15.28
C LEU A 99 3.31 -10.46 -15.87
N VAL A 100 4.35 -11.07 -15.32
CA VAL A 100 4.64 -12.50 -15.42
C VAL A 100 3.50 -13.25 -14.72
N ALA A 101 2.51 -13.70 -15.49
CA ALA A 101 1.56 -14.71 -15.05
C ALA A 101 2.12 -16.09 -15.39
N CYS A 102 2.92 -16.64 -14.47
CA CYS A 102 3.21 -18.06 -14.49
C CYS A 102 1.94 -18.80 -14.03
N GLY A 103 1.35 -19.55 -14.95
CA GLY A 103 0.71 -20.83 -14.65
C GLY A 103 -0.66 -20.81 -13.97
N SER A 104 -1.71 -20.74 -14.77
CA SER A 104 -2.87 -21.61 -14.55
C SER A 104 -3.01 -22.56 -15.73
N ARG A 105 -2.46 -23.76 -15.55
CA ARG A 105 -2.83 -24.95 -16.32
C ARG A 105 -4.35 -25.06 -16.30
N ARG A 106 -4.96 -25.21 -17.48
CA ARG A 106 -5.84 -26.34 -17.86
C ARG A 106 -6.76 -25.91 -19.00
N ARG A 107 -6.45 -26.39 -20.21
CA ARG A 107 -7.44 -26.90 -21.17
C ARG A 107 -6.71 -27.47 -22.39
N SER A 108 -6.40 -28.77 -22.33
CA SER A 108 -6.10 -29.54 -23.53
C SER A 108 -7.41 -30.22 -23.93
N LEU A 109 -8.07 -29.66 -24.94
CA LEU A 109 -9.17 -30.30 -25.65
C LEU A 109 -8.97 -30.07 -27.16
N SER A 110 -8.73 -31.20 -27.82
CA SER A 110 -9.19 -31.59 -29.16
C SER A 110 -8.38 -31.18 -30.40
N SER A 111 -7.91 -32.26 -31.05
CA SER A 111 -7.53 -32.47 -32.46
C SER A 111 -8.56 -31.89 -33.47
N PRO A 112 -8.24 -31.76 -34.76
CA PRO A 112 -8.08 -32.92 -35.66
C PRO A 112 -6.67 -33.08 -36.24
#